data_AF-A0AAU3F3K7-F1
#
_entry.id   AF-A0AAU3F3K7-F1
#
_cell.length_a   1.000
_cell.length_b   1.000
_cell.length_c   1.000
_cell.angle_alpha   90.00
_cell.angle_beta   90.00
_cell.angle_gamma   90.00
#
_symmetry.space_group_name_H-M   'P 1'
#
loop_
_entity.id
_entity.type
_entity.pdbx_description
1 polymer ?
#
loop_
_entity_poly.entity_id
_entity_poly.type
_entity_poly.pdbx_seq_one_letter_code
_entity_poly.pdbx_strand_id
1 'polypeptide(L)'
;MSELLQEFPVADLKDEDIPPMFLEVMREGWSYTPNGARVLTDLIPDFASPYFDVLQEETSINGRGMIDYDLPSTGPERTGTLLKRCLSYGFSALAEASKTFGDQEVRAYVSLSLGGSNDDTMTANVTFCTNDPNVASYIRNLENVQNEAIIELSLEDRSLWN
;
A
#
# COMPACT_ATOMS: atom_id res chain seq x y z
N MET A 1 15.21 2.81 -6.81
CA MET A 1 14.47 1.54 -6.91
C MET A 1 15.10 0.57 -5.94
N SER A 2 14.38 0.13 -4.91
CA SER A 2 14.95 -0.69 -3.82
C SER A 2 15.53 -2.01 -4.35
N GLU A 3 16.53 -2.57 -3.68
CA GLU A 3 17.19 -3.84 -4.07
C GLU A 3 16.17 -4.97 -4.27
N LEU A 4 15.11 -4.99 -3.47
CA LEU A 4 14.05 -6.00 -3.56
C LEU A 4 13.31 -5.98 -4.91
N LEU A 5 13.19 -4.82 -5.56
CA LEU A 5 12.59 -4.70 -6.88
C LEU A 5 13.52 -5.14 -8.02
N GLN A 6 14.83 -5.10 -7.80
CA GLN A 6 15.80 -5.63 -8.75
C GLN A 6 15.81 -7.15 -8.75
N GLU A 7 15.58 -7.77 -7.59
CA GLU A 7 15.47 -9.23 -7.44
C GLU A 7 14.14 -9.78 -8.00
N PHE A 8 13.07 -8.98 -7.96
CA PHE A 8 11.73 -9.35 -8.43
C PHE A 8 11.20 -8.33 -9.44
N PRO A 9 11.73 -8.32 -10.68
CA PRO A 9 11.22 -7.44 -11.73
C PRO A 9 9.77 -7.81 -12.04
N VAL A 10 8.84 -6.89 -11.76
CA VAL A 10 7.41 -7.18 -11.92
C VAL A 10 6.95 -6.72 -13.29
N ALA A 11 7.08 -7.62 -14.27
CA ALA A 11 6.48 -7.45 -15.59
C ALA A 11 4.97 -7.79 -15.54
N ASP A 12 4.17 -7.06 -16.33
CA ASP A 12 2.74 -7.28 -16.52
C ASP A 12 1.93 -7.32 -15.20
N LEU A 13 1.87 -6.18 -14.50
CA LEU A 13 0.92 -5.95 -13.41
C LEU A 13 -0.52 -5.95 -13.96
N LYS A 14 -1.39 -6.80 -13.41
CA LYS A 14 -2.78 -6.91 -13.85
C LYS A 14 -3.74 -6.80 -12.67
N ASP A 15 -4.96 -6.35 -12.95
CA ASP A 15 -6.03 -6.35 -11.94
C ASP A 15 -6.35 -7.77 -11.43
N GLU A 16 -6.07 -8.81 -12.22
CA GLU A 16 -6.16 -10.22 -11.85
C GLU A 16 -5.20 -10.61 -10.71
N ASP A 17 -4.10 -9.87 -10.56
CA ASP A 17 -3.17 -10.06 -9.46
C ASP A 17 -3.72 -9.44 -8.16
N ILE A 18 -4.82 -8.69 -8.18
CA ILE A 18 -5.41 -8.08 -6.98
C ILE A 18 -6.37 -9.08 -6.32
N PRO A 19 -6.16 -9.41 -5.04
CA PRO A 19 -7.09 -10.27 -4.32
C PRO A 19 -8.53 -9.71 -4.30
N PRO A 20 -9.58 -10.56 -4.43
CA PRO A 20 -10.97 -10.11 -4.59
C PRO A 20 -11.47 -9.13 -3.53
N MET A 21 -11.11 -9.31 -2.25
CA MET A 21 -11.53 -8.39 -1.18
C MET A 21 -10.99 -6.97 -1.39
N PHE A 22 -9.80 -6.82 -1.97
CA PHE A 22 -9.26 -5.49 -2.28
C PHE A 22 -9.89 -4.89 -3.53
N LEU A 23 -10.35 -5.71 -4.48
CA LEU A 23 -11.17 -5.23 -5.59
C LEU A 23 -12.52 -4.67 -5.10
N GLU A 24 -13.12 -5.28 -4.07
CA GLU A 24 -14.35 -4.76 -3.45
C GLU A 24 -14.13 -3.40 -2.81
N VAL A 25 -13.08 -3.27 -1.99
CA VAL A 25 -12.67 -1.97 -1.41
C VAL A 25 -12.46 -0.91 -2.49
N MET A 26 -11.80 -1.28 -3.59
CA MET A 26 -11.56 -0.39 -4.73
C MET A 26 -12.82 0.05 -5.47
N ARG A 27 -13.87 -0.78 -5.50
CA ARG A 27 -15.13 -0.45 -6.18
C ARG A 27 -15.92 0.61 -5.43
N GLU A 28 -15.88 0.59 -4.09
CA GLU A 28 -16.49 1.64 -3.27
C GLU A 28 -15.69 2.96 -3.35
N GLY A 29 -14.40 2.86 -3.68
CA GLY A 29 -13.57 3.99 -4.09
C GLY A 29 -13.06 4.81 -2.91
N TRP A 30 -12.88 6.10 -3.15
CA TRP A 30 -12.25 7.04 -2.23
C TRP A 30 -13.21 8.13 -1.76
N SER A 31 -12.98 8.64 -0.55
CA SER A 31 -13.75 9.74 0.03
C SER A 31 -12.92 10.59 0.99
N TYR A 32 -13.49 11.72 1.40
CA TYR A 32 -12.96 12.53 2.49
C TYR A 32 -13.65 12.18 3.81
N THR A 33 -12.88 12.09 4.89
CA THR A 33 -13.43 12.12 6.24
C THR A 33 -13.75 13.58 6.66
N PRO A 34 -14.49 13.81 7.75
CA PRO A 34 -14.75 15.16 8.25
C PRO A 34 -13.48 15.96 8.61
N ASN A 35 -12.37 15.29 8.91
CA ASN A 35 -11.08 15.94 9.21
C ASN A 35 -10.28 16.27 7.93
N GLY A 36 -10.78 15.91 6.75
CA GLY A 36 -10.13 16.12 5.47
C GLY A 36 -9.17 14.99 5.05
N ALA A 37 -9.12 13.88 5.79
CA ALA A 37 -8.34 12.71 5.42
C ALA A 37 -8.89 12.05 4.17
N ARG A 38 -8.01 11.61 3.26
CA ARG A 38 -8.37 10.87 2.05
C ARG A 38 -8.31 9.39 2.33
N VAL A 39 -9.47 8.75 2.30
CA VAL A 39 -9.59 7.35 2.74
C VAL A 39 -10.39 6.51 1.75
N LEU A 40 -10.07 5.22 1.72
CA LEU A 40 -10.85 4.21 1.02
C LEU A 40 -12.20 4.05 1.73
N THR A 41 -13.30 4.24 1.01
CA THR A 41 -14.64 4.42 1.59
C THR A 41 -15.11 3.20 2.39
N ASP A 42 -14.92 2.00 1.85
CA ASP A 42 -15.31 0.75 2.50
C ASP A 42 -14.52 0.45 3.78
N LEU A 43 -13.41 1.17 3.99
CA LEU A 43 -12.50 0.95 5.11
C LEU A 43 -12.78 1.87 6.31
N ILE A 44 -13.72 2.82 6.16
CA ILE A 44 -14.08 3.75 7.23
C ILE A 44 -14.75 2.96 8.37
N PRO A 45 -14.21 3.03 9.60
CA PRO A 45 -14.83 2.34 10.73
C PRO A 45 -16.14 3.03 11.15
N ASP A 46 -17.12 2.24 11.56
CA ASP A 46 -18.38 2.77 12.13
C ASP A 46 -18.14 3.65 13.37
N PHE A 47 -17.09 3.32 14.14
CA PHE A 47 -16.69 4.04 15.33
C PHE A 47 -15.16 4.12 15.41
N ALA A 48 -14.63 5.34 15.45
CA ALA A 48 -13.21 5.59 15.68
C ALA A 48 -13.03 6.48 16.92
N SER A 49 -11.98 6.20 17.69
CA SER A 49 -11.41 7.20 18.59
C SER A 49 -10.87 8.38 17.77
N PRO A 50 -10.77 9.59 18.34
CA PRO A 50 -10.18 10.72 17.63
C PRO A 50 -8.74 10.41 17.20
N TYR A 51 -8.43 10.69 15.94
CA TYR A 51 -7.07 10.68 15.42
C TYR A 51 -6.34 11.96 15.84
N PHE A 52 -5.04 11.86 16.05
CA PHE A 52 -4.16 12.98 16.42
C PHE A 52 -4.02 13.98 15.27
N ASP A 53 -3.85 13.48 14.05
CA ASP A 53 -3.77 14.27 12.83
C ASP A 53 -4.29 13.47 11.61
N VAL A 54 -4.37 14.14 10.46
CA VAL A 54 -4.82 13.56 9.19
C VAL A 54 -3.95 12.39 8.76
N LEU A 55 -2.63 12.47 8.96
CA LEU A 55 -1.71 11.40 8.57
C LEU A 55 -1.97 10.12 9.36
N GLN A 56 -2.17 10.24 10.68
CA GLN A 56 -2.54 9.11 11.52
C GLN A 56 -3.89 8.51 11.10
N GLU A 57 -4.87 9.36 10.78
CA GLU A 57 -6.18 8.92 10.29
C GLU A 57 -6.07 8.12 8.99
N GLU A 58 -5.42 8.68 7.97
CA GLU A 58 -5.22 8.02 6.67
C GLU A 58 -4.48 6.69 6.82
N THR A 59 -3.37 6.69 7.55
CA THR A 59 -2.54 5.48 7.69
C THR A 59 -3.22 4.38 8.51
N SER A 60 -4.04 4.76 9.50
CA SER A 60 -4.83 3.81 10.29
C SER A 60 -5.98 3.21 9.48
N ILE A 61 -6.67 4.03 8.68
CA ILE A 61 -7.85 3.58 7.92
C ILE A 61 -7.43 2.83 6.66
N ASN A 62 -6.42 3.31 5.92
CA ASN A 62 -6.07 2.80 4.60
C ASN A 62 -5.08 1.62 4.62
N GLY A 63 -4.36 1.40 5.73
CA GLY A 63 -3.33 0.36 5.83
C GLY A 63 -3.89 -1.05 5.83
N ARG A 64 -3.45 -1.92 4.91
CA ARG A 64 -3.94 -3.31 4.81
C ARG A 64 -2.80 -4.31 4.63
N GLY A 65 -2.87 -5.39 5.41
CA GLY A 65 -2.04 -6.58 5.22
C GLY A 65 -2.49 -7.34 3.98
N MET A 66 -1.53 -7.65 3.12
CA MET A 66 -1.79 -8.33 1.85
C MET A 66 -2.16 -9.79 2.10
N ILE A 67 -3.16 -10.26 1.37
CA ILE A 67 -3.66 -11.64 1.48
C ILE A 67 -2.58 -12.62 1.00
N ASP A 68 -2.34 -13.65 1.80
CA ASP A 68 -1.20 -14.55 1.65
C ASP A 68 -1.47 -16.01 2.08
N TYR A 69 -2.70 -16.32 2.51
CA TYR A 69 -3.09 -17.64 3.04
C TYR A 69 -3.04 -18.75 1.99
N ASP A 70 -3.02 -18.40 0.71
CA ASP A 70 -2.95 -19.30 -0.44
C ASP A 70 -1.51 -19.53 -0.93
N LEU A 71 -0.54 -18.83 -0.34
CA LEU A 71 0.87 -18.89 -0.74
C LEU A 71 1.64 -19.93 0.08
N PRO A 72 2.75 -20.48 -0.44
CA PRO A 72 3.67 -21.27 0.37
C PRO A 72 4.17 -20.46 1.57
N SER A 73 4.61 -21.15 2.63
CA SER A 73 5.09 -20.50 3.86
C SER A 73 6.40 -19.73 3.67
N THR A 74 7.25 -20.13 2.73
CA THR A 74 8.55 -19.48 2.46
C THR A 74 8.94 -19.57 0.97
N GLY A 75 9.99 -18.83 0.58
CA GLY A 75 10.62 -18.92 -0.73
C GLY A 75 10.23 -17.79 -1.71
N PRO A 76 10.91 -17.74 -2.87
CA PRO A 76 10.79 -16.62 -3.82
C PRO A 76 9.39 -16.51 -4.46
N GLU A 77 8.66 -17.61 -4.60
CA GLU A 77 7.27 -17.61 -5.09
C GLU A 77 6.35 -16.78 -4.20
N ARG A 78 6.51 -16.92 -2.86
CA ARG A 78 5.74 -16.14 -1.88
C ARG A 78 6.06 -14.65 -2.00
N THR A 79 7.34 -14.29 -1.94
CA THR A 79 7.79 -12.89 -2.00
C THR A 79 7.37 -12.22 -3.31
N GLY A 80 7.57 -12.89 -4.45
CA GLY A 80 7.18 -12.36 -5.76
C GLY A 80 5.68 -12.15 -5.89
N THR A 81 4.87 -13.11 -5.41
CA THR A 81 3.40 -13.00 -5.48
C THR A 81 2.88 -11.90 -4.55
N LEU A 82 3.40 -11.78 -3.33
CA LEU A 82 3.07 -10.69 -2.42
C LEU A 82 3.38 -9.33 -3.03
N LEU A 83 4.58 -9.16 -3.57
CA LEU A 83 4.99 -7.92 -4.22
C LEU A 83 4.06 -7.58 -5.39
N LYS A 84 3.73 -8.56 -6.24
CA LYS A 84 2.85 -8.36 -7.39
C LYS A 84 1.44 -7.92 -6.99
N ARG A 85 0.87 -8.55 -5.95
CA ARG A 85 -0.42 -8.18 -5.37
C ARG A 85 -0.40 -6.75 -4.83
N CYS A 86 0.63 -6.41 -4.05
CA CYS A 86 0.81 -5.07 -3.47
C CYS A 86 0.94 -3.98 -4.53
N LEU A 87 1.77 -4.19 -5.55
CA LEU A 87 1.97 -3.22 -6.63
C LEU A 87 0.69 -3.04 -7.47
N SER A 88 0.03 -4.14 -7.84
CA SER A 88 -1.20 -4.08 -8.63
C SER A 88 -2.32 -3.37 -7.88
N TYR A 89 -2.47 -3.66 -6.58
CA TYR A 89 -3.42 -2.96 -5.71
C TYR A 89 -3.03 -1.49 -5.53
N GLY A 90 -1.76 -1.22 -5.22
CA GLY A 90 -1.22 0.13 -5.03
C GLY A 90 -1.49 1.04 -6.24
N PHE A 91 -1.10 0.62 -7.44
CA PHE A 91 -1.31 1.42 -8.64
C PHE A 91 -2.77 1.58 -9.03
N SER A 92 -3.60 0.56 -8.80
CA SER A 92 -5.04 0.66 -9.05
C SER A 92 -5.71 1.64 -8.10
N ALA A 93 -5.35 1.60 -6.83
CA ALA A 93 -5.79 2.54 -5.80
C ALA A 93 -5.37 3.98 -6.09
N LEU A 94 -4.11 4.19 -6.49
CA LEU A 94 -3.58 5.50 -6.87
C LEU A 94 -4.28 6.07 -8.12
N ALA A 95 -4.56 5.21 -9.12
CA ALA A 95 -5.27 5.64 -10.31
C ALA A 95 -6.70 6.10 -9.98
N GLU A 96 -7.39 5.41 -9.08
CA GLU A 96 -8.73 5.80 -8.66
C GLU A 96 -8.75 7.03 -7.75
N ALA A 97 -7.77 7.16 -6.84
CA ALA A 97 -7.59 8.35 -6.03
C ALA A 97 -7.39 9.59 -6.93
N SER A 98 -6.58 9.47 -7.97
CA SER A 98 -6.32 10.58 -8.89
C SER A 98 -7.58 11.02 -9.64
N LYS A 99 -8.42 10.07 -10.08
CA LYS A 99 -9.73 10.41 -10.69
C LYS A 99 -10.67 11.08 -9.69
N THR A 100 -10.68 10.59 -8.44
CA THR A 100 -11.61 11.05 -7.41
C THR A 100 -11.27 12.46 -6.91
N PHE A 101 -9.98 12.72 -6.66
CA PHE A 101 -9.52 13.98 -6.07
C PHE A 101 -9.02 15.00 -7.10
N GLY A 102 -8.72 14.56 -8.33
CA GLY A 102 -8.24 15.44 -9.39
C GLY A 102 -6.76 15.86 -9.25
N ASP A 103 -6.00 15.17 -8.40
CA ASP A 103 -4.56 15.40 -8.17
C ASP A 103 -3.78 14.06 -8.11
N GLN A 104 -2.51 14.10 -7.72
CA GLN A 104 -1.67 12.90 -7.54
C GLN A 104 -0.94 12.92 -6.17
N GLU A 105 -1.57 13.50 -5.16
CA GLU A 105 -0.96 13.69 -3.84
C GLU A 105 -0.99 12.42 -2.98
N VAL A 106 -1.87 11.46 -3.28
CA VAL A 106 -1.87 10.18 -2.58
C VAL A 106 -0.62 9.37 -2.96
N ARG A 107 0.04 8.80 -1.96
CA ARG A 107 1.16 7.86 -2.09
C ARG A 107 0.76 6.49 -1.55
N ALA A 108 1.37 5.45 -2.09
CA ALA A 108 1.26 4.10 -1.56
C ALA A 108 2.60 3.66 -0.98
N TYR A 109 2.60 3.13 0.23
CA TYR A 109 3.75 2.55 0.90
C TYR A 109 3.57 1.04 0.93
N VAL A 110 4.41 0.32 0.20
CA VAL A 110 4.46 -1.13 0.21
C VAL A 110 5.59 -1.55 1.12
N SER A 111 5.30 -2.34 2.15
CA SER A 111 6.31 -2.94 3.02
C SER A 111 6.27 -4.47 2.93
N LEU A 112 7.43 -5.10 2.92
CA LEU A 112 7.61 -6.54 3.09
C LEU A 112 8.45 -6.79 4.33
N SER A 113 7.99 -7.67 5.21
CA SER A 113 8.66 -8.00 6.47
C SER A 113 8.41 -9.43 6.89
N LEU A 114 9.37 -10.02 7.61
CA LEU A 114 9.20 -11.35 8.23
C LEU A 114 8.26 -11.23 9.43
N GLY A 115 7.40 -12.23 9.62
CA GLY A 115 6.37 -12.30 10.66
C GLY A 115 6.92 -12.33 12.09
N GLY A 116 7.44 -11.22 12.62
CA GLY A 116 7.74 -11.09 14.05
C GLY A 116 8.65 -12.19 14.64
N SER A 117 8.63 -12.33 15.97
CA SER A 117 9.75 -12.91 16.74
C SER A 117 10.02 -14.40 16.58
N ASN A 118 9.20 -15.17 15.86
CA ASN A 118 9.39 -16.62 15.65
C ASN A 118 8.88 -17.13 14.29
N ASP A 119 8.37 -16.27 13.42
CA ASP A 119 7.81 -16.68 12.14
C ASP A 119 8.60 -16.05 11.00
N ASP A 120 9.38 -16.88 10.31
CA ASP A 120 10.16 -16.51 9.12
C ASP A 120 9.27 -16.37 7.87
N THR A 121 7.96 -16.36 8.04
CA THR A 121 7.00 -16.17 6.95
C THR A 121 7.02 -14.71 6.51
N MET A 122 7.33 -14.48 5.24
CA MET A 122 7.27 -13.14 4.63
C MET A 122 5.82 -12.65 4.61
N THR A 123 5.57 -11.43 5.05
CA THR A 123 4.28 -10.75 4.97
C THR A 123 4.44 -9.45 4.21
N ALA A 124 3.34 -8.87 3.75
CA ALA A 124 3.38 -7.58 3.09
C ALA A 124 2.21 -6.70 3.52
N ASN A 125 2.41 -5.39 3.54
CA ASN A 125 1.37 -4.39 3.78
C ASN A 125 1.39 -3.34 2.67
N VAL A 126 0.22 -2.77 2.40
CA VAL A 126 0.06 -1.55 1.60
C VAL A 126 -0.66 -0.51 2.44
N THR A 127 -0.07 0.67 2.56
CA THR A 127 -0.65 1.81 3.28
C THR A 127 -0.70 3.02 2.36
N PHE A 128 -1.82 3.76 2.39
CA PHE A 128 -1.98 4.96 1.60
C PHE A 128 -2.13 6.19 2.49
N CYS A 129 -1.46 7.26 2.11
CA CYS A 129 -1.65 8.57 2.71
C CYS A 129 -1.29 9.68 1.73
N THR A 130 -1.79 10.87 2.00
CA THR A 130 -1.50 12.08 1.25
C THR A 130 -0.10 12.56 1.58
N ASN A 131 0.69 12.85 0.55
CA ASN A 131 1.97 13.52 0.69
C ASN A 131 1.74 15.04 0.84
N ASP A 132 1.80 15.55 2.06
CA ASP A 132 1.88 17.00 2.28
C ASP A 132 3.36 17.39 2.42
N PRO A 133 3.92 18.23 1.52
CA PRO A 133 5.32 18.64 1.59
C PRO A 133 5.68 19.43 2.86
N ASN A 134 4.68 19.90 3.62
CA ASN A 134 4.87 20.61 4.88
C ASN A 134 4.78 19.69 6.10
N VAL A 135 4.38 18.42 5.91
CA VAL A 135 4.31 17.40 6.96
C VAL A 135 5.43 16.39 6.74
N ALA A 136 5.93 15.80 7.82
CA ALA A 136 6.92 14.74 7.67
C ALA A 136 6.29 13.53 6.96
N SER A 137 7.03 12.93 6.03
CA SER A 137 6.61 11.69 5.35
C SER A 137 6.22 10.62 6.37
N TYR A 138 5.26 9.78 5.98
CA TYR A 138 4.75 8.69 6.81
C TYR A 138 5.89 7.82 7.36
N ILE A 139 6.80 7.40 6.48
CA ILE A 139 8.01 6.68 6.86
C ILE A 139 9.20 7.60 6.62
N ARG A 140 9.85 7.98 7.73
CA ARG A 140 11.06 8.81 7.69
C ARG A 140 12.27 7.94 7.39
N ASN A 141 13.20 8.47 6.57
CA ASN A 141 14.47 7.82 6.23
C ASN A 141 14.28 6.38 5.72
N LEU A 142 13.45 6.21 4.68
CA LEU A 142 13.17 4.92 4.04
C LEU A 142 14.45 4.12 3.73
N GLU A 143 15.54 4.82 3.39
CA GLU A 143 16.86 4.25 3.11
C GLU A 143 17.55 3.57 4.31
N ASN A 144 17.08 3.80 5.54
CA ASN A 144 17.69 3.28 6.77
C ASN A 144 16.87 2.15 7.42
N VAL A 145 15.80 1.67 6.78
CA VAL A 145 15.01 0.56 7.29
C VAL A 145 15.74 -0.76 7.02
N GLN A 146 16.24 -1.42 8.07
CA GLN A 146 17.15 -2.57 7.94
C GLN A 146 16.46 -3.95 7.96
N ASN A 147 15.20 -4.04 8.39
CA ASN A 147 14.48 -5.31 8.58
C ASN A 147 13.18 -5.41 7.77
N GLU A 148 12.85 -4.37 7.00
CA GLU A 148 11.68 -4.33 6.14
C GLU A 148 12.10 -3.73 4.81
N ALA A 149 11.67 -4.34 3.71
CA ALA A 149 11.80 -3.72 2.41
C ALA A 149 10.60 -2.81 2.20
N ILE A 150 10.84 -1.50 2.14
CA ILE A 150 9.78 -0.51 1.97
C ILE A 150 9.97 0.23 0.65
N ILE A 151 8.87 0.44 -0.06
CA ILE A 151 8.81 1.17 -1.32
C ILE A 151 7.68 2.19 -1.21
N GLU A 152 7.98 3.45 -1.50
CA GLU A 152 6.98 4.47 -1.76
C GLU A 152 6.67 4.49 -3.27
N LEU A 153 5.38 4.59 -3.61
CA LEU A 153 4.87 4.63 -4.98
C LEU A 153 4.03 5.89 -5.19
N SER A 154 4.26 6.53 -6.32
CA SER A 154 3.40 7.53 -6.95
C SER A 154 2.69 6.95 -8.17
N LEU A 155 1.67 7.64 -8.68
CA LEU A 155 1.02 7.20 -9.92
C LEU A 155 1.96 7.29 -11.13
N GLU A 156 2.90 8.24 -11.14
CA GLU A 156 3.89 8.42 -12.21
C GLU A 156 4.81 7.22 -12.34
N ASP A 157 5.12 6.57 -11.21
CA ASP A 157 5.97 5.39 -11.18
C ASP A 157 5.39 4.27 -12.02
N ARG A 158 4.06 4.18 -12.23
CA ARG A 158 3.41 3.15 -13.07
C ARG A 158 4.02 3.03 -14.46
N SER A 159 4.49 4.13 -15.03
CA SER A 159 5.14 4.15 -16.36
C SER A 159 6.45 3.33 -16.41
N LEU A 160 7.10 3.10 -15.27
CA LEU A 160 8.28 2.28 -15.15
C LEU A 160 7.97 0.76 -15.13
N TRP A 161 6.69 0.37 -15.10
CA TRP A 161 6.21 -1.01 -14.89
C TRP A 161 5.27 -1.52 -15.99
N ASN A 162 5.01 -0.71 -17.02
CA ASN A 162 4.23 -1.08 -18.21
C ASN A 162 5.12 -1.53 -19.37
#